data_AF-A0A8T8WSU7-F1
#
_entry.id   AF-A0A8T8WSU7-F1
#
_cell.length_a   1.000
_cell.length_b   1.000
_cell.length_c   1.000
_cell.angle_alpha   90.00
_cell.angle_beta   90.00
_cell.angle_gamma   90.00
#
_symmetry.space_group_name_H-M   'P 1'
#
loop_
_entity.id
_entity.type
_entity.pdbx_description
1 polymer ?
#
loop_
_entity_poly.entity_id
_entity_poly.type
_entity_poly.pdbx_seq_one_letter_code
_entity_poly.pdbx_strand_id
1 'polypeptide(L)'
;MHYTTYPLIWITLVSTVWCQWSKLFISQPAFTNHPWPSILLESPEFGPTGSYLDIDHTREGAGNFPALSWPYPSGTTVQEYILLCEDPDSPTAEAVIHGLFYGIHRATTGVQNPDFFIDQSQAEPFMLRGGFKYGQNGGNGVYFAPLAPRGQGPHRYFFELVALNETLDQQGLSSPARIEEIMRAMEGKVAGWGAWMALSQRA
;
A
#
# COMPACT_ATOMS: atom_id res chain seq x y z
N MET A 1 28.65 -46.48 15.50
CA MET A 1 27.69 -45.41 15.83
C MET A 1 28.15 -44.13 15.19
N HIS A 2 27.46 -43.63 14.16
CA HIS A 2 27.55 -42.22 13.75
C HIS A 2 26.18 -41.82 13.19
N TYR A 3 25.38 -41.18 14.04
CA TYR A 3 24.17 -40.47 13.62
C TYR A 3 24.62 -39.09 13.11
N THR A 4 24.48 -38.85 11.81
CA THR A 4 24.56 -37.49 11.25
C THR A 4 23.23 -36.79 11.49
N THR A 5 23.17 -35.95 12.51
CA THR A 5 22.10 -34.97 12.70
C THR A 5 22.37 -33.77 11.78
N TYR A 6 21.63 -33.67 10.68
CA TYR A 6 21.50 -32.42 9.92
C TYR A 6 20.54 -31.51 10.69
N PRO A 7 20.97 -30.35 11.23
CA PRO A 7 20.12 -29.55 12.08
C PRO A 7 19.10 -28.77 11.24
N LEU A 8 17.90 -28.65 11.81
CA LEU A 8 16.66 -27.99 11.36
C LEU A 8 16.75 -26.52 10.85
N ILE A 9 17.93 -25.99 10.55
CA ILE A 9 18.16 -24.56 10.28
C ILE A 9 17.61 -24.10 8.92
N TRP A 10 17.34 -25.03 7.99
CA TRP A 10 16.83 -24.68 6.66
C TRP A 10 15.31 -24.48 6.57
N ILE A 11 14.54 -24.95 7.57
CA ILE A 11 13.06 -24.86 7.52
C ILE A 11 12.56 -23.50 8.06
N THR A 12 13.31 -22.83 8.93
CA THR A 12 12.90 -21.55 9.56
C THR A 12 13.10 -20.31 8.67
N LEU A 13 13.96 -20.38 7.64
CA LEU A 13 14.22 -19.25 6.74
C LEU A 13 13.19 -19.11 5.62
N VAL A 14 12.58 -20.23 5.19
CA VAL A 14 11.52 -20.19 4.18
C VAL A 14 10.20 -19.74 4.81
N SER A 15 9.97 -20.01 6.09
CA SER A 15 8.74 -19.57 6.76
C SER A 15 8.67 -18.07 6.95
N THR A 16 9.76 -17.34 7.23
CA THR A 16 9.70 -15.90 7.49
C THR A 16 9.38 -15.07 6.23
N VAL A 17 9.94 -15.43 5.07
CA VAL A 17 9.72 -14.69 3.82
C VAL A 17 8.30 -14.89 3.26
N TRP A 18 7.72 -16.09 3.44
CA TRP A 18 6.33 -16.40 3.06
C TRP A 18 5.29 -15.96 4.10
N CYS A 19 5.65 -15.80 5.38
CA CYS A 19 4.72 -15.52 6.49
C CYS A 19 4.17 -14.08 6.52
N GLN A 20 4.82 -13.13 5.85
CA GLN A 20 4.44 -11.72 5.96
C GLN A 20 3.48 -11.25 4.85
N TRP A 21 3.38 -11.95 3.72
CA TRP A 21 2.44 -11.61 2.64
C TRP A 21 0.97 -11.69 3.08
N SER A 22 0.63 -12.63 3.97
CA SER A 22 -0.73 -12.79 4.48
C SER A 22 -1.21 -11.61 5.34
N LYS A 23 -0.29 -10.72 5.75
CA LYS A 23 -0.64 -9.50 6.48
C LYS A 23 -1.17 -8.38 5.57
N LEU A 24 -0.90 -8.45 4.27
CA LEU A 24 -1.25 -7.40 3.33
C LEU A 24 -2.77 -7.26 3.16
N PHE A 25 -3.20 -6.05 2.83
CA PHE A 25 -4.59 -5.71 2.58
C PHE A 25 -5.17 -6.50 1.41
N ILE A 26 -4.44 -6.61 0.30
CA ILE A 26 -4.81 -7.46 -0.85
C ILE A 26 -4.87 -8.98 -0.56
N SER A 27 -4.41 -9.42 0.61
CA SER A 27 -4.48 -10.83 1.04
C SER A 27 -5.75 -11.15 1.85
N GLN A 28 -6.60 -10.16 2.10
CA GLN A 28 -7.81 -10.31 2.92
C GLN A 28 -8.97 -10.98 2.16
N PRO A 29 -10.00 -11.52 2.85
CA PRO A 29 -11.09 -12.27 2.22
C PRO A 29 -11.86 -11.53 1.11
N ALA A 30 -11.90 -10.20 1.15
CA ALA A 30 -12.55 -9.37 0.12
C ALA A 30 -11.99 -9.60 -1.29
N PHE A 31 -10.78 -10.14 -1.42
CA PHE A 31 -10.09 -10.39 -2.67
C PHE A 31 -10.26 -11.83 -3.19
N THR A 32 -11.07 -12.68 -2.54
CA THR A 32 -11.23 -14.09 -2.93
C THR A 32 -11.67 -14.29 -4.39
N ASN A 33 -12.50 -13.38 -4.93
CA ASN A 33 -12.93 -13.40 -6.34
C ASN A 33 -11.91 -12.78 -7.31
N HIS A 34 -10.85 -12.18 -6.78
CA HIS A 34 -9.74 -11.56 -7.51
C HIS A 34 -8.40 -12.08 -6.97
N PRO A 35 -8.10 -13.38 -7.08
CA PRO A 35 -6.93 -13.97 -6.42
C PRO A 35 -5.58 -13.57 -7.01
N TRP A 36 -5.58 -12.90 -8.18
CA TRP A 36 -4.37 -12.50 -8.90
C TRP A 36 -4.41 -11.02 -9.26
N PRO A 37 -3.25 -10.34 -9.31
CA PRO A 37 -3.19 -8.96 -9.76
C PRO A 37 -3.65 -8.86 -11.21
N SER A 38 -4.58 -7.94 -11.47
CA SER A 38 -5.13 -7.65 -12.80
C SER A 38 -4.76 -6.25 -13.29
N ILE A 39 -4.13 -5.44 -12.44
CA ILE A 39 -3.67 -4.10 -12.75
C ILE A 39 -2.14 -4.08 -12.68
N LEU A 40 -1.50 -3.61 -13.75
CA LEU A 40 -0.07 -3.31 -13.73
C LEU A 40 0.14 -2.00 -12.99
N LEU A 41 0.75 -2.07 -11.80
CA LEU A 41 1.17 -0.92 -11.03
C LEU A 41 2.70 -0.82 -11.08
N GLU A 42 3.20 0.34 -11.49
CA GLU A 42 4.64 0.59 -11.66
C GLU A 42 5.00 1.93 -11.03
N SER A 43 6.28 2.09 -10.68
CA SER A 43 6.84 3.40 -10.37
C SER A 43 7.66 3.89 -11.57
N PRO A 44 7.28 4.96 -12.27
CA PRO A 44 8.11 5.53 -13.34
C PRO A 44 9.43 6.10 -12.82
N GLU A 45 9.51 6.44 -11.54
CA GLU A 45 10.69 6.98 -10.87
C GLU A 45 11.70 5.90 -10.52
N PHE A 46 11.23 4.77 -9.97
CA PHE A 46 12.09 3.70 -9.46
C PHE A 46 12.16 2.47 -10.39
N GLY A 47 11.24 2.36 -11.35
CA GLY A 47 11.16 1.23 -12.27
C GLY A 47 10.43 0.02 -11.67
N PRO A 48 10.88 -1.21 -11.98
CA PRO A 48 10.14 -2.42 -11.63
C PRO A 48 10.05 -2.65 -10.13
N THR A 49 9.13 -3.55 -9.73
CA THR A 49 9.01 -4.00 -8.33
C THR A 49 10.34 -4.57 -7.80
N GLY A 50 10.63 -4.33 -6.52
CA GLY A 50 11.89 -4.67 -5.87
C GLY A 50 12.98 -3.59 -5.98
N SER A 51 12.66 -2.42 -6.53
CA SER A 51 13.59 -1.29 -6.60
C SER A 51 13.75 -0.60 -5.25
N TYR A 52 14.92 -0.01 -5.00
CA TYR A 52 15.21 0.70 -3.75
C TYR A 52 14.72 2.15 -3.81
N LEU A 53 14.02 2.58 -2.77
CA LEU A 53 13.72 3.99 -2.54
C LEU A 53 15.00 4.76 -2.24
N ASP A 54 15.11 5.98 -2.78
CA ASP A 54 16.18 6.91 -2.41
C ASP A 54 15.91 7.54 -1.04
N ILE A 55 16.88 8.32 -0.54
CA ILE A 55 16.78 8.95 0.77
C ILE A 55 15.59 9.92 0.88
N ASP A 56 15.23 10.61 -0.21
CA ASP A 56 14.16 11.60 -0.21
C ASP A 56 12.77 10.96 -0.08
N HIS A 57 12.66 9.66 -0.37
CA HIS A 57 11.45 8.85 -0.18
C HIS A 57 11.45 8.09 1.16
N THR A 58 12.39 8.41 2.04
CA THR A 58 12.42 7.89 3.42
C THR A 58 12.25 9.03 4.42
N ARG A 59 12.01 8.67 5.68
CA ARG A 59 11.95 9.61 6.81
C ARG A 59 13.33 10.21 7.17
N GLU A 60 14.42 9.72 6.58
CA GLU A 60 15.75 10.33 6.73
C GLU A 60 15.96 11.51 5.76
N GLY A 61 15.16 11.59 4.69
CA GLY A 61 15.12 12.72 3.76
C GLY A 61 13.79 13.47 3.81
N ALA A 62 13.29 13.88 2.64
CA ALA A 62 12.06 14.67 2.51
C ALA A 62 10.77 13.90 2.88
N GLY A 63 10.79 12.56 2.84
CA GLY A 63 9.62 11.72 3.06
C GLY A 63 8.59 11.79 1.92
N ASN A 64 9.06 11.96 0.68
CA ASN A 64 8.22 12.06 -0.51
C ASN A 64 7.48 10.75 -0.78
N PHE A 65 6.25 10.88 -1.29
CA PHE A 65 5.52 9.74 -1.83
C PHE A 65 6.03 9.42 -3.25
N PRO A 66 6.39 8.16 -3.57
CA PRO A 66 6.97 7.82 -4.86
C PRO A 66 5.93 7.96 -5.98
N ALA A 67 6.37 8.37 -7.17
CA ALA A 67 5.47 8.38 -8.31
C ALA A 67 4.99 6.95 -8.63
N LEU A 68 3.69 6.79 -8.90
CA LEU A 68 3.08 5.54 -9.33
C LEU A 68 2.24 5.76 -10.59
N SER A 69 2.20 4.77 -11.46
CA SER A 69 1.39 4.79 -12.69
C SER A 69 0.75 3.44 -12.95
N TRP A 70 -0.45 3.47 -13.52
CA TRP A 70 -1.19 2.28 -13.94
C TRP A 70 -1.98 2.57 -15.20
N PRO A 71 -2.28 1.55 -16.03
CA PRO A 71 -3.05 1.77 -17.25
C PRO A 71 -4.47 2.21 -16.94
N TYR A 72 -5.05 3.00 -17.85
CA TYR A 72 -6.48 3.27 -17.82
C TYR A 72 -7.26 1.95 -17.88
N PRO A 73 -8.31 1.76 -17.06
CA PRO A 73 -9.02 0.50 -17.00
C PRO A 73 -9.69 0.21 -18.34
N SER A 74 -9.42 -0.95 -18.94
CA SER A 74 -10.09 -1.39 -20.16
C SER A 74 -11.54 -1.79 -19.83
N GLY A 75 -12.45 -0.83 -19.86
CA GLY A 75 -13.88 -1.03 -19.59
C GLY A 75 -14.49 0.05 -18.68
N THR A 76 -15.81 0.00 -18.51
CA THR A 76 -16.57 0.95 -17.67
C THR A 76 -16.73 0.50 -16.22
N THR A 77 -16.17 -0.66 -15.86
CA THR A 77 -16.46 -1.28 -14.56
C THR A 77 -15.87 -0.50 -13.40
N VAL A 78 -14.65 0.03 -13.50
CA VAL A 78 -14.01 0.75 -12.39
C VAL A 78 -14.63 2.12 -12.19
N GLN A 79 -15.01 2.47 -10.96
CA GLN A 79 -15.56 3.77 -10.57
C GLN A 79 -14.66 4.54 -9.61
N GLU A 80 -13.89 3.84 -8.79
CA GLU A 80 -13.01 4.42 -7.78
C GLU A 80 -11.78 3.53 -7.59
N TYR A 81 -10.68 4.14 -7.15
CA TYR A 81 -9.52 3.44 -6.63
C TYR A 81 -9.29 3.72 -5.15
N ILE A 82 -8.75 2.72 -4.47
CA ILE A 82 -8.11 2.83 -3.17
C ILE A 82 -6.61 2.58 -3.39
N LEU A 83 -5.76 3.35 -2.72
CA LEU A 83 -4.31 3.17 -2.72
C LEU A 83 -3.82 3.01 -1.28
N LEU A 84 -3.12 1.91 -1.02
CA LEU A 84 -2.46 1.64 0.26
C LEU A 84 -0.95 1.61 0.11
N CYS A 85 -0.24 1.91 1.20
CA CYS A 85 1.17 1.59 1.38
C CYS A 85 1.32 0.81 2.69
N GLU A 86 1.89 -0.39 2.65
CA GLU A 86 2.04 -1.26 3.83
C GLU A 86 3.46 -1.83 3.99
N ASP A 87 3.92 -1.94 5.23
CA ASP A 87 5.14 -2.65 5.63
C ASP A 87 4.77 -3.94 6.39
N PRO A 88 4.74 -5.10 5.72
CA PRO A 88 4.46 -6.37 6.38
C PRO A 88 5.68 -6.93 7.14
N ASP A 89 6.87 -6.36 6.92
CA ASP A 89 8.14 -6.80 7.48
C ASP A 89 8.33 -6.31 8.93
N SER A 90 7.56 -5.30 9.33
CA SER A 90 7.41 -4.91 10.74
C SER A 90 7.11 -6.11 11.65
N PRO A 91 7.70 -6.16 12.87
CA PRO A 91 7.50 -7.25 13.84
C PRO A 91 6.09 -7.25 14.49
N THR A 92 5.19 -6.38 14.03
CA THR A 92 3.78 -6.34 14.44
C THR A 92 3.00 -7.54 13.90
N ALA A 93 1.87 -7.87 14.55
CA ALA A 93 0.97 -8.92 14.10
C ALA A 93 0.40 -8.61 12.70
N GLU A 94 -0.08 -7.39 12.52
CA GLU A 94 -0.56 -6.85 11.25
C GLU A 94 0.54 -6.08 10.51
N ALA A 95 0.35 -5.84 9.21
CA ALA A 95 1.19 -4.94 8.44
C ALA A 95 1.06 -3.50 8.97
N VAL A 96 2.16 -2.75 8.98
CA VAL A 96 2.10 -1.33 9.35
C VAL A 96 1.60 -0.56 8.14
N ILE A 97 0.51 0.17 8.30
CA ILE A 97 -0.02 1.03 7.25
C ILE A 97 0.82 2.32 7.22
N HIS A 98 1.49 2.56 6.11
CA HIS A 98 2.25 3.77 5.82
C HIS A 98 1.40 4.84 5.13
N GLY A 99 0.36 4.45 4.40
CA GLY A 99 -0.59 5.36 3.78
C GLY A 99 -1.89 4.64 3.42
N LEU A 100 -3.00 5.36 3.54
CA LEU A 100 -4.34 4.89 3.16
C LEU A 100 -5.01 6.03 2.40
N PHE A 101 -5.34 5.81 1.14
CA PHE A 101 -5.93 6.83 0.27
C PHE A 101 -7.14 6.26 -0.45
N TYR A 102 -8.23 7.02 -0.48
CA TYR A 102 -9.52 6.55 -0.99
C TYR A 102 -10.29 7.68 -1.69
N GLY A 103 -11.30 7.32 -2.47
CA GLY A 103 -11.99 8.30 -3.32
C GLY A 103 -11.19 8.71 -4.56
N ILE A 104 -10.17 7.93 -4.96
CA ILE A 104 -9.37 8.24 -6.15
C ILE A 104 -10.25 7.99 -7.38
N HIS A 105 -10.46 9.03 -8.19
CA HIS A 105 -11.38 8.96 -9.32
C HIS A 105 -10.91 7.93 -10.38
N ARG A 106 -11.84 7.20 -11.02
CA ARG A 106 -11.54 6.20 -12.07
C ARG A 106 -10.67 6.68 -13.23
N ALA A 107 -10.64 7.98 -13.49
CA ALA A 107 -9.85 8.56 -14.58
C ALA A 107 -8.38 8.80 -14.20
N THR A 108 -8.03 8.69 -12.91
CA THR A 108 -6.65 8.79 -12.45
C THR A 108 -5.87 7.55 -12.90
N THR A 109 -4.74 7.78 -13.56
CA THR A 109 -3.84 6.74 -14.10
C THR A 109 -2.43 6.83 -13.52
N GLY A 110 -2.27 7.60 -12.44
CA GLY A 110 -1.02 7.78 -11.74
C GLY A 110 -1.13 8.88 -10.70
N VAL A 111 -0.17 8.87 -9.78
CA VAL A 111 -0.02 9.84 -8.69
C VAL A 111 1.45 10.19 -8.50
N GLN A 112 1.71 11.38 -8.00
CA GLN A 112 3.05 11.91 -7.70
C GLN A 112 3.03 12.67 -6.38
N ASN A 113 4.21 12.89 -5.78
CA ASN A 113 4.33 13.50 -4.45
C ASN A 113 3.46 14.76 -4.21
N PRO A 114 3.37 15.75 -5.13
CA PRO A 114 2.52 16.93 -4.92
C PRO A 114 1.02 16.63 -4.75
N ASP A 115 0.54 15.50 -5.27
CA ASP A 115 -0.86 15.07 -5.14
C ASP A 115 -1.22 14.75 -3.69
N PHE A 116 -0.22 14.40 -2.87
CA PHE A 116 -0.36 14.05 -1.45
C PHE A 116 -0.22 15.25 -0.50
N PHE A 117 -0.13 16.46 -1.03
CA PHE A 117 -0.19 17.65 -0.18
C PHE A 117 -1.65 17.96 0.20
N ILE A 118 -1.86 18.38 1.43
CA ILE A 118 -3.18 18.77 1.92
C ILE A 118 -3.72 19.92 1.06
N ASP A 119 -4.93 19.76 0.55
CA ASP A 119 -5.63 20.82 -0.17
C ASP A 119 -6.34 21.74 0.83
N GLN A 120 -5.68 22.84 1.16
CA GLN A 120 -6.20 23.86 2.09
C GLN A 120 -7.37 24.67 1.50
N SER A 121 -7.66 24.53 0.20
CA SER A 121 -8.76 25.25 -0.45
C SER A 121 -10.10 24.54 -0.31
N GLN A 122 -10.11 23.25 0.03
CA GLN A 122 -11.34 22.48 0.20
C GLN A 122 -11.95 22.69 1.59
N ALA A 123 -13.28 22.79 1.64
CA ALA A 123 -14.02 22.76 2.90
C ALA A 123 -14.10 21.36 3.50
N GLU A 124 -13.91 20.33 2.67
CA GLU A 124 -13.97 18.94 3.09
C GLU A 124 -12.66 18.51 3.76
N PRO A 125 -12.72 17.91 4.98
CA PRO A 125 -11.52 17.56 5.72
C PRO A 125 -10.78 16.38 5.07
N PHE A 126 -9.47 16.32 5.31
CA PHE A 126 -8.55 15.26 4.84
C PHE A 126 -8.42 15.15 3.32
N MET A 127 -8.80 16.19 2.58
CA MET A 127 -8.62 16.27 1.13
C MET A 127 -7.18 16.58 0.76
N LEU A 128 -6.71 15.91 -0.29
CA LEU A 128 -5.41 16.09 -0.91
C LEU A 128 -5.54 16.75 -2.27
N ARG A 129 -4.47 17.39 -2.74
CA ARG A 129 -4.44 18.09 -4.04
C ARG A 129 -4.72 17.18 -5.23
N GLY A 130 -4.45 15.88 -5.10
CA GLY A 130 -4.80 14.87 -6.10
C GLY A 130 -6.30 14.60 -6.24
N GLY A 131 -7.16 15.25 -5.44
CA GLY A 131 -8.61 15.08 -5.51
C GLY A 131 -9.14 13.84 -4.79
N PHE A 132 -8.38 13.31 -3.83
CA PHE A 132 -8.74 12.16 -3.01
C PHE A 132 -8.44 12.41 -1.53
N LYS A 133 -8.89 11.51 -0.65
CA LYS A 133 -8.72 11.63 0.81
C LYS A 133 -7.61 10.73 1.33
N TYR A 134 -7.06 11.08 2.49
CA TYR A 134 -6.23 10.19 3.29
C TYR A 134 -6.94 9.71 4.56
N GLY A 135 -6.69 8.45 4.92
CA GLY A 135 -7.16 7.79 6.13
C GLY A 135 -6.10 7.74 7.24
N GLN A 136 -6.40 7.00 8.30
CA GLN A 136 -5.44 6.72 9.37
C GLN A 136 -4.31 5.82 8.89
N ASN A 137 -3.09 6.08 9.37
CA ASN A 137 -1.91 5.25 9.16
C ASN A 137 -1.13 5.14 10.49
N GLY A 138 0.00 4.44 10.51
CA GLY A 138 0.83 4.24 11.70
C GLY A 138 1.56 5.50 12.19
N GLY A 139 1.46 6.62 11.47
CA GLY A 139 1.99 7.93 11.82
C GLY A 139 0.92 8.98 12.12
N ASN A 140 1.32 10.25 12.16
CA ASN A 140 0.45 11.40 12.50
C ASN A 140 0.18 12.33 11.31
N GLY A 141 0.27 11.84 10.07
CA GLY A 141 0.20 12.67 8.86
C GLY A 141 -0.38 11.94 7.66
N VAL A 142 -0.25 12.53 6.48
CA VAL A 142 -0.78 11.98 5.21
C VAL A 142 -0.08 10.67 4.83
N TYR A 143 1.24 10.67 4.90
CA TYR A 143 2.11 9.54 4.57
C TYR A 143 3.13 9.38 5.68
N PHE A 144 3.18 8.18 6.26
CA PHE A 144 4.20 7.81 7.21
C PHE A 144 5.41 7.29 6.42
N ALA A 145 6.36 8.17 6.11
CA ALA A 145 7.49 7.79 5.24
C ALA A 145 8.32 6.62 5.83
N PRO A 146 8.81 5.69 4.97
CA PRO A 146 9.65 4.56 5.35
C PRO A 146 10.79 4.94 6.30
N LEU A 147 10.97 4.14 7.36
CA LEU A 147 12.17 4.16 8.17
C LEU A 147 12.48 2.74 8.62
N ALA A 148 13.20 2.02 7.77
CA ALA A 148 13.64 0.67 8.11
C ALA A 148 14.48 0.68 9.40
N PRO A 149 14.32 -0.29 10.31
CA PRO A 149 15.17 -0.45 11.47
C PRO A 149 16.64 -0.65 11.07
N ARG A 150 17.58 -0.07 11.83
CA ARG A 150 19.02 -0.27 11.60
C ARG A 150 19.40 -1.73 11.79
N GLY A 151 20.18 -2.27 10.86
CA GLY A 151 20.79 -3.60 10.98
C GLY A 151 19.85 -4.79 10.76
N GLN A 152 18.61 -4.58 10.30
CA GLN A 152 17.64 -5.66 10.03
C GLN A 152 17.52 -6.03 8.54
N GLY A 153 18.35 -5.44 7.68
CA GLY A 153 18.22 -5.57 6.23
C GLY A 153 17.13 -4.66 5.66
N PRO A 154 16.82 -4.79 4.36
CA PRO A 154 15.76 -4.01 3.73
C PRO A 154 14.38 -4.47 4.19
N HIS A 155 13.49 -3.52 4.45
CA HIS A 155 12.05 -3.74 4.56
C HIS A 155 11.39 -3.55 3.20
N ARG A 156 10.31 -4.30 2.96
CA ARG A 156 9.43 -4.21 1.80
C ARG A 156 8.27 -3.28 2.10
N TYR A 157 8.01 -2.36 1.19
CA TYR A 157 6.87 -1.45 1.24
C TYR A 157 5.98 -1.73 0.03
N PHE A 158 4.80 -2.27 0.28
CA PHE A 158 3.83 -2.63 -0.75
C PHE A 158 2.90 -1.44 -1.00
N PHE A 159 2.96 -0.91 -2.21
CA PHE A 159 2.00 0.06 -2.72
C PHE A 159 0.92 -0.71 -3.46
N GLU A 160 -0.31 -0.67 -2.95
CA GLU A 160 -1.41 -1.53 -3.39
C GLU A 160 -2.53 -0.68 -3.95
N LEU A 161 -2.85 -0.87 -5.23
CA LEU A 161 -3.95 -0.19 -5.89
C LEU A 161 -5.11 -1.17 -6.04
N VAL A 162 -6.26 -0.81 -5.49
CA VAL A 162 -7.49 -1.60 -5.56
C VAL A 162 -8.51 -0.83 -6.38
N ALA A 163 -9.00 -1.44 -7.46
CA ALA A 163 -10.08 -0.90 -8.26
C ALA A 163 -11.42 -1.38 -7.74
N LEU A 164 -12.36 -0.45 -7.56
CA LEU A 164 -13.72 -0.74 -7.16
C LEU A 164 -14.69 -0.52 -8.32
N ASN A 165 -15.70 -1.38 -8.43
CA ASN A 165 -16.77 -1.24 -9.41
C ASN A 165 -17.88 -0.24 -9.00
N GLU A 166 -17.83 0.23 -7.77
CA GLU A 166 -18.73 1.20 -7.16
C GLU A 166 -17.93 2.09 -6.22
N THR A 167 -18.34 3.35 -6.05
CA THR A 167 -17.69 4.26 -5.09
C THR A 167 -17.93 3.83 -3.64
N LEU A 168 -17.04 4.25 -2.75
CA LEU A 168 -17.27 4.06 -1.32
C LEU A 168 -18.40 4.97 -0.83
N ASP A 169 -19.22 4.47 0.10
CA ASP A 169 -20.14 5.31 0.87
C ASP A 169 -19.33 6.03 1.93
N GLN A 170 -18.96 7.28 1.64
CA GLN A 170 -18.10 8.06 2.51
C GLN A 170 -18.85 8.64 3.72
N GLN A 171 -20.18 8.66 3.72
CA GLN A 171 -20.98 9.18 4.84
C GLN A 171 -20.88 8.26 6.07
N GLY A 172 -20.61 6.97 5.86
CA GLY A 172 -20.41 5.98 6.92
C GLY A 172 -18.98 5.87 7.47
N LEU A 173 -18.03 6.64 6.93
CA LEU A 173 -16.62 6.56 7.32
C LEU A 173 -16.27 7.57 8.41
N SER A 174 -15.32 7.21 9.27
CA SER A 174 -14.69 8.18 10.17
C SER A 174 -13.91 9.24 9.37
N SER A 175 -13.57 10.34 10.03
CA SER A 175 -12.82 11.45 9.44
C SER A 175 -11.60 11.74 10.33
N PRO A 176 -10.39 11.19 10.04
CA PRO A 176 -10.05 10.36 8.86
C PRO A 176 -10.52 8.90 9.00
N ALA A 177 -10.74 8.24 7.86
CA ALA A 177 -11.26 6.87 7.80
C ALA A 177 -10.26 5.84 8.35
N ARG A 178 -10.76 4.76 8.95
CA ARG A 178 -9.96 3.62 9.40
C ARG A 178 -9.94 2.50 8.37
N ILE A 179 -8.89 1.68 8.39
CA ILE A 179 -8.74 0.59 7.44
C ILE A 179 -9.88 -0.43 7.51
N GLU A 180 -10.39 -0.71 8.71
CA GLU A 180 -11.51 -1.64 8.92
C GLU A 180 -12.83 -1.09 8.38
N GLU A 181 -12.97 0.24 8.30
CA GLU A 181 -14.12 0.89 7.69
C GLU A 181 -14.03 0.79 6.17
N ILE A 182 -12.85 1.02 5.59
CA ILE A 182 -12.60 0.86 4.17
C ILE A 182 -12.84 -0.59 3.74
N MET A 183 -12.28 -1.56 4.48
CA MET A 183 -12.49 -3.00 4.24
C MET A 183 -13.96 -3.39 4.18
N ARG A 184 -14.78 -2.91 5.12
CA ARG A 184 -16.22 -3.15 5.13
C ARG A 184 -16.92 -2.44 3.97
N ALA A 185 -16.56 -1.20 3.69
CA ALA A 185 -17.21 -0.39 2.66
C ALA A 185 -16.91 -0.87 1.22
N MET A 186 -15.82 -1.61 1.02
CA MET A 186 -15.43 -2.19 -0.26
C MET A 186 -15.89 -3.64 -0.48
N GLU A 187 -16.50 -4.29 0.52
CA GLU A 187 -16.93 -5.68 0.42
C GLU A 187 -17.90 -5.87 -0.77
N GLY A 188 -17.59 -6.83 -1.64
CA GLY A 188 -18.35 -7.08 -2.88
C GLY A 188 -18.10 -6.09 -4.03
N LYS A 189 -17.28 -5.04 -3.82
CA LYS A 189 -17.02 -3.99 -4.82
C LYS A 189 -15.70 -4.14 -5.55
N VAL A 190 -14.81 -5.04 -5.11
CA VAL A 190 -13.51 -5.23 -5.77
C VAL A 190 -13.71 -5.65 -7.23
N ALA A 191 -13.05 -4.94 -8.14
CA ALA A 191 -13.05 -5.23 -9.58
C ALA A 191 -11.68 -5.72 -10.06
N GLY A 192 -10.63 -5.44 -9.31
CA GLY A 192 -9.25 -5.80 -9.62
C GLY A 192 -8.28 -5.11 -8.67
N TRP A 193 -7.03 -5.54 -8.71
CA TRP A 193 -5.97 -4.92 -7.92
C TRP A 193 -4.61 -5.10 -8.60
N GLY A 194 -3.64 -4.30 -8.16
CA GLY A 194 -2.24 -4.40 -8.52
C GLY A 194 -1.37 -3.93 -7.36
N ALA A 195 -0.12 -4.38 -7.32
CA ALA A 195 0.82 -3.95 -6.30
C ALA A 195 2.21 -3.72 -6.87
N TRP A 196 2.89 -2.69 -6.38
CA TRP A 196 4.29 -2.40 -6.63
C TRP A 196 5.02 -2.41 -5.28
N MET A 197 6.11 -3.16 -5.17
CA MET A 197 6.88 -3.26 -3.93
C MET A 197 8.20 -2.52 -4.07
N ALA A 198 8.47 -1.66 -3.10
CA ALA A 198 9.75 -0.99 -2.96
C ALA A 198 10.56 -1.57 -1.80
N LEU A 199 11.88 -1.51 -1.90
CA LEU A 199 12.79 -1.79 -0.79
C LEU A 199 13.25 -0.48 -0.17
N SER A 200 13.30 -0.42 1.15
CA SER A 200 14.04 0.63 1.85
C SER A 200 14.88 -0.01 2.94
N GLN A 201 16.14 0.42 3.03
CA GLN A 201 17.09 -0.05 4.00
C GLN A 201 17.78 1.13 4.63
N ARG A 202 17.89 1.09 5.96
CA ARG A 202 18.66 2.07 6.69
C ARG A 202 20.12 1.63 6.77
N ALA A 203 21.01 2.51 6.33
CA ALA A 203 22.46 2.34 6.43
C ALA A 203 22.94 2.34 7.89
#